data_AF-A0A135UGD6-F1
#
_entry.id   AF-A0A135UGD6-F1
#
_cell.length_a   1.000
_cell.length_b   1.000
_cell.length_c   1.000
_cell.angle_alpha   90.00
_cell.angle_beta   90.00
_cell.angle_gamma   90.00
#
_symmetry.space_group_name_H-M   'P 1'
#
loop_
_entity.id
_entity.type
_entity.pdbx_description
1 polymer ?
#
loop_
_entity_poly.entity_id
_entity_poly.type
_entity_poly.pdbx_seq_one_letter_code
_entity_poly.pdbx_strand_id
1 'polypeptide(L)'
;PAVGAAPSAAGPSRRSTLLRRALWALFFFALGYKLTDDQIATIRFTAPFLYPPVEADEHQIPLFRAHATFQAIEDYPILQSLVPSMPPNTDPGAAGNPIPQLPTSDWENWEPYRDFSPERTAHHLCAGPALNNPNGLGLVNIVFRHKYTGELILAIMFGQGTSGWPSVVHGGMLSTIMDEAMGRLAALNFTANTAVTAKLAMDFKVPVTPGMLYIVRVGKALPEWQKERPDEEDKTDRKLWIIGRMEDPDGATVVEAKGLFVVPKGIEVQPLGGRF
;
A
#
# COMPACT_ATOMS: atom_id res chain seq x y z
N PRO A 1 -2.31 -18.83 -89.01
CA PRO A 1 -2.62 -18.11 -87.75
C PRO A 1 -2.99 -19.12 -86.65
N ALA A 2 -2.06 -19.41 -85.75
CA ALA A 2 -2.34 -20.11 -84.50
C ALA A 2 -1.58 -19.36 -83.41
N VAL A 3 -2.32 -18.58 -82.63
CA VAL A 3 -1.83 -17.84 -81.47
C VAL A 3 -1.58 -18.86 -80.38
N GLY A 4 -0.32 -19.06 -80.00
CA GLY A 4 0.05 -19.91 -78.86
C GLY A 4 -0.46 -19.29 -77.56
N ALA A 5 -1.39 -19.98 -76.90
CA ALA A 5 -1.87 -19.61 -75.57
C ALA A 5 -0.74 -19.77 -74.54
N ALA A 6 -0.45 -18.70 -73.79
CA ALA A 6 0.48 -18.76 -72.67
C ALA A 6 -0.10 -19.66 -71.55
N PRO A 7 0.73 -20.46 -70.86
CA PRO A 7 0.25 -21.28 -69.76
C PRO A 7 -0.20 -20.40 -68.59
N SER A 8 -1.45 -20.60 -68.18
CA SER A 8 -2.05 -20.03 -66.96
C SER A 8 -1.23 -20.46 -65.74
N ALA A 9 -0.65 -19.50 -65.02
CA ALA A 9 0.08 -19.75 -63.80
C ALA A 9 -0.83 -20.43 -62.76
N ALA A 10 -0.45 -21.60 -62.29
CA ALA A 10 -1.20 -22.35 -61.29
C ALA A 10 -1.40 -21.49 -60.03
N GLY A 11 -2.67 -21.31 -59.63
CA GLY A 11 -3.04 -20.51 -58.47
C GLY A 11 -2.43 -21.04 -57.16
N PRO A 12 -2.27 -20.17 -56.14
CA PRO A 12 -1.64 -20.53 -54.89
C PRO A 12 -2.37 -21.70 -54.21
N SER A 13 -1.60 -22.70 -53.75
CA SER A 13 -2.14 -23.89 -53.09
C SER A 13 -2.89 -23.53 -51.80
N ARG A 14 -3.94 -24.28 -51.45
CA ARG A 14 -4.75 -24.04 -50.23
C ARG A 14 -3.91 -23.93 -48.95
N ARG A 15 -2.82 -24.69 -48.86
CA ARG A 15 -1.83 -24.61 -47.76
C ARG A 15 -1.08 -23.27 -47.75
N SER A 16 -0.64 -22.77 -48.90
CA SER A 16 0.03 -21.47 -49.00
C SER A 16 -0.88 -20.30 -48.62
N THR A 17 -2.17 -20.37 -48.96
CA THR A 17 -3.17 -19.37 -48.59
C THR A 17 -3.46 -19.39 -47.09
N LEU A 18 -3.58 -20.58 -46.49
CA LEU A 18 -3.76 -20.73 -45.04
C LEU A 18 -2.53 -20.23 -44.26
N LEU A 19 -1.32 -20.57 -44.73
CA LEU A 19 -0.08 -20.14 -44.08
C LEU A 19 0.10 -18.62 -44.15
N ARG A 20 -0.22 -18.00 -45.29
CA ARG A 20 -0.26 -16.53 -45.42
C ARG A 20 -1.27 -15.90 -44.47
N ARG A 21 -2.48 -16.47 -44.34
CA ARG A 21 -3.50 -15.98 -43.40
C ARG A 21 -3.04 -16.09 -41.95
N ALA A 22 -2.40 -17.20 -41.58
CA ALA A 22 -1.85 -17.38 -40.23
C ALA A 22 -0.72 -16.38 -39.94
N LEU A 23 0.19 -16.16 -40.90
CA LEU A 23 1.25 -15.16 -40.77
C LEU A 23 0.69 -13.74 -40.65
N TRP A 24 -0.32 -13.39 -41.45
CA TRP A 24 -1.00 -12.09 -41.33
C TRP A 24 -1.74 -11.95 -40.00
N ALA A 25 -2.42 -12.99 -39.54
CA ALA A 25 -3.07 -12.98 -38.23
C ALA A 25 -2.05 -12.79 -37.09
N LEU A 26 -0.90 -13.47 -37.16
CA LEU A 26 0.17 -13.35 -36.17
C LEU A 26 0.85 -11.98 -36.23
N PHE A 27 1.01 -11.42 -37.42
CA PHE A 27 1.51 -10.05 -37.61
C PHE A 27 0.54 -9.02 -37.02
N PHE A 28 -0.76 -9.10 -37.32
CA PHE A 28 -1.75 -8.17 -36.76
C PHE A 28 -1.94 -8.36 -35.25
N PHE A 29 -1.82 -9.58 -34.75
CA PHE A 29 -1.81 -9.84 -33.31
C PHE A 29 -0.59 -9.21 -32.64
N ALA A 30 0.63 -9.41 -33.18
CA ALA A 30 1.85 -8.83 -32.62
C ALA A 30 1.89 -7.30 -32.74
N LEU A 31 1.41 -6.75 -33.87
CA LEU A 31 1.32 -5.31 -34.08
C LEU A 31 0.27 -4.70 -33.15
N GLY A 32 -0.90 -5.34 -33.02
CA GLY A 32 -1.93 -4.96 -32.06
C GLY A 32 -1.36 -4.96 -30.65
N TYR A 33 -0.82 -6.09 -30.19
CA TYR A 33 -0.17 -6.24 -28.90
C TYR A 33 0.87 -5.14 -28.63
N LYS A 34 1.80 -4.89 -29.55
CA LYS A 34 2.82 -3.85 -29.39
C LYS A 34 2.24 -2.42 -29.35
N LEU A 35 1.23 -2.14 -30.15
CA LEU A 35 0.54 -0.84 -30.15
C LEU A 35 -0.29 -0.62 -28.89
N THR A 36 -0.66 -1.70 -28.21
CA THR A 36 -1.53 -1.69 -27.04
C THR A 36 -0.83 -2.18 -25.78
N ASP A 37 0.48 -2.40 -25.80
CA ASP A 37 1.25 -2.99 -24.70
C ASP A 37 1.13 -2.10 -23.45
N ASP A 38 1.02 -0.79 -23.67
CA ASP A 38 0.79 0.22 -22.62
C ASP A 38 -0.69 0.34 -22.19
N GLN A 39 -1.63 -0.33 -22.85
CA GLN A 39 -3.08 -0.12 -22.69
C GLN A 39 -3.91 -1.40 -22.50
N ILE A 40 -3.38 -2.59 -22.74
CA ILE A 40 -4.13 -3.85 -22.69
C ILE A 40 -3.59 -4.75 -21.59
N ALA A 41 -4.37 -4.81 -20.51
CA ALA A 41 -4.49 -5.89 -19.54
C ALA A 41 -3.23 -6.77 -19.35
N THR A 42 -2.53 -6.56 -18.24
CA THR A 42 -1.48 -7.47 -17.78
C THR A 42 -2.08 -8.86 -17.53
N ILE A 43 -1.66 -9.86 -18.31
CA ILE A 43 -2.02 -11.26 -18.04
C ILE A 43 -1.25 -11.70 -16.79
N ARG A 44 -1.95 -11.87 -15.68
CA ARG A 44 -1.38 -12.44 -14.45
C ARG A 44 -1.88 -13.86 -14.27
N PHE A 45 -0.94 -14.78 -14.14
CA PHE A 45 -1.24 -16.14 -13.69
C PHE A 45 -1.35 -16.11 -12.16
N THR A 46 -2.57 -16.29 -11.65
CA THR A 46 -2.79 -16.39 -10.21
C THR A 46 -2.59 -17.83 -9.79
N ALA A 47 -1.75 -18.06 -8.79
CA ALA A 47 -1.76 -19.34 -8.11
C ALA A 47 -3.08 -19.46 -7.31
N PRO A 48 -3.74 -20.63 -7.30
CA PRO A 48 -4.80 -20.88 -6.34
C PRO A 48 -4.24 -20.74 -4.91
N PHE A 49 -5.09 -20.69 -3.89
CA PHE A 49 -4.63 -20.72 -2.50
C PHE A 49 -3.82 -22.00 -2.25
N LEU A 50 -2.49 -21.92 -2.39
CA LEU A 50 -1.59 -23.07 -2.37
C LEU A 50 -1.41 -23.63 -0.96
N TYR A 51 -1.62 -22.78 0.06
CA TYR A 51 -1.35 -23.11 1.45
C TYR A 51 -2.60 -22.87 2.30
N PRO A 52 -2.87 -23.73 3.29
CA PRO A 52 -3.92 -23.50 4.27
C PRO A 52 -3.61 -22.22 5.09
N PRO A 53 -4.63 -21.59 5.70
CA PRO A 53 -4.43 -20.49 6.63
C PRO A 53 -3.50 -20.89 7.77
N VAL A 54 -2.68 -19.95 8.24
CA VAL A 54 -1.83 -20.15 9.40
C VAL A 54 -2.70 -20.20 10.65
N GLU A 55 -2.67 -21.31 11.37
CA GLU A 55 -3.24 -21.40 12.72
C GLU A 55 -2.21 -20.86 13.71
N ALA A 56 -2.51 -19.73 14.35
CA ALA A 56 -1.67 -19.11 15.35
C ALA A 56 -2.49 -18.81 16.60
N ASP A 57 -1.95 -19.15 17.76
CA ASP A 57 -2.52 -18.72 19.04
C ASP A 57 -2.21 -17.23 19.33
N GLU A 58 -2.89 -16.64 20.31
CA GLU A 58 -2.70 -15.22 20.66
C GLU A 58 -1.27 -14.88 21.08
N HIS A 59 -0.50 -15.84 21.61
CA HIS A 59 0.88 -15.64 22.05
C HIS A 59 1.88 -15.75 20.90
N GLN A 60 1.53 -16.44 19.82
CA GLN A 60 2.34 -16.63 18.62
C GLN A 60 2.21 -15.46 17.65
N ILE A 61 1.07 -14.75 17.61
CA ILE A 61 0.86 -13.62 16.70
C ILE A 61 1.98 -12.56 16.81
N PRO A 62 2.39 -12.10 18.00
CA PRO A 62 3.50 -11.17 18.14
C PRO A 62 4.84 -11.74 17.65
N LEU A 63 5.06 -13.05 17.80
CA LEU A 63 6.28 -13.71 17.33
C LEU A 63 6.33 -13.75 15.79
N PHE A 64 5.21 -14.08 15.14
CA PHE A 64 5.09 -14.01 13.68
C PHE A 64 5.33 -12.59 13.16
N ARG A 65 4.74 -11.58 13.82
CA ARG A 65 4.98 -10.17 13.51
C ARG A 65 6.45 -9.80 13.60
N ALA A 66 7.07 -10.11 14.74
CA ALA A 66 8.47 -9.75 15.00
C ALA A 66 9.39 -10.41 13.97
N HIS A 67 9.17 -11.70 13.66
CA HIS A 67 9.94 -12.42 12.66
C HIS A 67 9.77 -11.84 11.25
N ALA A 68 8.54 -11.64 10.79
CA ALA A 68 8.26 -11.07 9.48
C ALA A 68 8.79 -9.64 9.34
N THR A 69 8.70 -8.85 10.41
CA THR A 69 9.26 -7.50 10.47
C THR A 69 10.78 -7.51 10.35
N PHE A 70 11.45 -8.38 11.10
CA PHE A 70 12.90 -8.51 11.04
C PHE A 70 13.36 -8.87 9.63
N GLN A 71 12.75 -9.89 9.02
CA GLN A 71 13.02 -10.29 7.64
C GLN A 71 12.75 -9.16 6.65
N ALA A 72 11.62 -8.47 6.77
CA ALA A 72 11.31 -7.36 5.88
C ALA A 72 12.31 -6.20 6.00
N ILE A 73 12.83 -5.92 7.20
CA ILE A 73 13.89 -4.93 7.35
C ILE A 73 15.16 -5.40 6.63
N GLU A 74 15.53 -6.68 6.69
CA GLU A 74 16.70 -7.19 5.96
C GLU A 74 16.51 -7.16 4.44
N ASP A 75 15.34 -7.55 3.96
CA ASP A 75 15.05 -7.73 2.53
C ASP A 75 14.75 -6.43 1.79
N TYR A 76 14.18 -5.42 2.46
CA TYR A 76 13.70 -4.19 1.83
C TYR A 76 14.52 -2.97 2.26
N PRO A 77 15.39 -2.42 1.38
CA PRO A 77 16.25 -1.27 1.70
C PRO A 77 15.48 -0.02 2.17
N ILE A 78 14.26 0.16 1.65
CA ILE A 78 13.38 1.26 2.07
C ILE A 78 13.07 1.21 3.56
N LEU A 79 12.85 0.03 4.15
CA LEU A 79 12.59 -0.08 5.59
C LEU A 79 13.86 0.16 6.41
N GLN A 80 15.01 -0.33 5.95
CA GLN A 80 16.30 -0.07 6.63
C GLN A 80 16.56 1.42 6.81
N SER A 81 16.20 2.22 5.80
CA SER A 81 16.37 3.67 5.85
C SER A 81 15.44 4.39 6.83
N LEU A 82 14.27 3.80 7.12
CA LEU A 82 13.27 4.39 8.01
C LEU A 82 13.49 3.99 9.48
N VAL A 83 14.05 2.80 9.71
CA VAL A 83 14.32 2.31 11.07
C VAL A 83 15.45 3.12 11.71
N PRO A 84 15.26 3.64 12.94
CA PRO A 84 16.33 4.32 13.65
C PRO A 84 17.51 3.39 13.90
N SER A 85 18.69 3.72 13.36
CA SER A 85 19.94 3.05 13.70
C SER A 85 20.65 3.82 14.82
N MET A 86 21.26 3.09 15.73
CA MET A 86 22.23 3.67 16.66
C MET A 86 23.52 3.93 15.88
N PRO A 87 24.17 5.10 16.06
CA PRO A 87 25.49 5.28 15.51
C PRO A 87 26.42 4.18 16.06
N PRO A 88 27.36 3.65 15.26
CA PRO A 88 28.31 2.65 15.73
C PRO A 88 29.03 3.18 16.97
N ASN A 89 29.14 2.34 18.01
CA ASN A 89 29.72 2.72 19.29
C ASN A 89 31.19 3.16 19.09
N THR A 90 31.44 4.47 18.97
CA THR A 90 32.78 5.03 18.92
C THR A 90 33.44 4.86 20.29
N ASP A 91 34.43 3.98 20.31
CA ASP A 91 35.46 3.74 21.34
C ASP A 91 35.04 3.06 22.66
N PRO A 92 35.33 1.75 22.85
CA PRO A 92 35.24 1.08 24.16
C PRO A 92 36.26 1.57 25.21
N GLY A 93 37.10 2.55 24.88
CA GLY A 93 38.21 3.04 25.71
C GLY A 93 38.05 4.47 26.27
N ALA A 94 36.98 5.19 25.93
CA ALA A 94 36.77 6.54 26.46
C ALA A 94 36.19 6.45 27.89
N ALA A 95 37.07 6.56 28.89
CA ALA A 95 36.72 6.66 30.32
C ALA A 95 36.07 8.01 30.68
N GLY A 96 35.01 8.38 29.96
CA GLY A 96 34.19 9.56 30.21
C GLY A 96 32.71 9.18 30.23
N ASN A 97 31.89 9.95 30.95
CA ASN A 97 30.45 9.75 31.02
C ASN A 97 29.87 9.51 29.61
N PRO A 98 29.08 8.44 29.38
CA PRO A 98 28.52 8.16 28.06
C PRO A 98 27.73 9.38 27.58
N ILE A 99 28.15 9.97 26.46
CA ILE A 99 27.34 10.99 25.78
C ILE A 99 26.09 10.27 25.25
N PRO A 100 24.87 10.72 25.57
CA PRO A 100 23.66 10.13 25.00
C PRO A 100 23.71 10.23 23.48
N GLN A 101 23.91 9.09 22.80
CA GLN A 101 23.89 9.04 21.34
C GLN A 101 22.44 9.14 20.87
N LEU A 102 22.13 10.21 20.15
CA LEU A 102 20.83 10.39 19.50
C LEU A 102 20.73 9.42 18.30
N PRO A 103 19.56 8.79 18.06
CA PRO A 103 19.34 8.00 16.86
C PRO A 103 19.59 8.85 15.61
N THR A 104 20.24 8.27 14.60
CA THR A 104 20.61 8.98 13.37
C THR A 104 19.43 9.27 12.45
N SER A 105 18.27 8.63 12.67
CA SER A 105 17.08 8.78 11.82
C SER A 105 16.15 9.92 12.27
N ASP A 106 15.66 10.67 11.30
CA ASP A 106 14.61 11.69 11.46
C ASP A 106 13.21 11.09 11.69
N TRP A 107 13.09 9.77 11.61
CA TRP A 107 11.85 9.04 11.80
C TRP A 107 11.72 8.52 13.24
N GLU A 108 10.50 8.58 13.76
CA GLU A 108 10.06 7.80 14.92
C GLU A 108 9.12 6.70 14.44
N ASN A 109 9.10 5.55 15.11
CA ASN A 109 8.26 4.43 14.72
C ASN A 109 7.58 3.71 15.89
N TRP A 110 6.42 3.11 15.61
CA TRP A 110 5.66 2.31 16.58
C TRP A 110 4.79 1.27 15.87
N GLU A 111 4.37 0.25 16.63
CA GLU A 111 3.27 -0.62 16.22
C GLU A 111 1.92 0.11 16.34
N PRO A 112 1.04 0.02 15.33
CA PRO A 112 -0.29 0.62 15.38
C PRO A 112 -1.09 0.23 16.63
N TYR A 113 -2.04 1.09 16.99
CA TYR A 113 -3.04 0.86 18.03
C TYR A 113 -2.48 0.68 19.45
N ARG A 114 -1.23 1.08 19.69
CA ARG A 114 -0.56 0.90 21.00
C ARG A 114 -1.26 1.62 22.16
N ASP A 115 -2.00 2.68 21.85
CA ASP A 115 -2.73 3.49 22.83
C ASP A 115 -4.17 2.99 23.07
N PHE A 116 -4.65 1.96 22.37
CA PHE A 116 -6.01 1.45 22.54
C PHE A 116 -6.13 0.55 23.78
N SER A 117 -7.25 0.68 24.51
CA SER A 117 -7.56 -0.24 25.61
C SER A 117 -7.86 -1.64 25.07
N PRO A 118 -7.68 -2.70 25.88
CA PRO A 118 -7.99 -4.07 25.48
C PRO A 118 -9.43 -4.25 24.99
N GLU A 119 -10.39 -3.58 25.63
CA GLU A 119 -11.81 -3.62 25.27
C GLU A 119 -12.05 -2.99 23.90
N ARG A 120 -11.42 -1.84 23.63
CA ARG A 120 -11.51 -1.18 22.32
C ARG A 120 -10.89 -2.03 21.23
N THR A 121 -9.71 -2.59 21.50
CA THR A 121 -8.99 -3.46 20.57
C THR A 121 -9.81 -4.68 20.17
N ALA A 122 -10.49 -5.33 21.13
CA ALA A 122 -11.32 -6.50 20.87
C ALA A 122 -12.45 -6.25 19.86
N HIS A 123 -12.97 -5.02 19.79
CA HIS A 123 -14.05 -4.62 18.88
C HIS A 123 -13.56 -3.88 17.63
N HIS A 124 -12.26 -3.64 17.50
CA HIS A 124 -11.70 -2.92 16.36
C HIS A 124 -11.39 -3.86 15.20
N LEU A 125 -11.71 -3.44 13.97
CA LEU A 125 -11.50 -4.28 12.78
C LEU A 125 -10.02 -4.61 12.55
N CYS A 126 -9.14 -3.60 12.54
CA CYS A 126 -7.71 -3.75 12.26
C CYS A 126 -6.88 -4.20 13.48
N ALA A 127 -7.13 -3.63 14.67
CA ALA A 127 -6.41 -3.94 15.90
C ALA A 127 -6.89 -5.25 16.57
N GLY A 128 -8.16 -5.62 16.35
CA GLY A 128 -8.77 -6.80 16.95
C GLY A 128 -8.41 -8.09 16.23
N PRO A 129 -8.80 -9.25 16.80
CA PRO A 129 -8.36 -10.57 16.34
C PRO A 129 -8.76 -10.90 14.90
N ALA A 130 -9.78 -10.22 14.35
CA ALA A 130 -10.25 -10.41 12.99
C ALA A 130 -9.17 -10.18 11.93
N LEU A 131 -8.42 -9.08 12.04
CA LEU A 131 -7.32 -8.77 11.12
C LEU A 131 -5.95 -8.78 11.80
N ASN A 132 -5.87 -8.66 13.12
CA ASN A 132 -4.60 -8.69 13.84
C ASN A 132 -4.07 -10.12 14.01
N ASN A 133 -3.85 -10.83 12.91
CA ASN A 133 -3.34 -12.20 12.85
C ASN A 133 -2.51 -12.42 11.57
N PRO A 134 -1.67 -13.47 11.46
CA PRO A 134 -0.79 -13.69 10.31
C PRO A 134 -1.48 -13.79 8.95
N ASN A 135 -2.77 -14.19 8.93
CA ASN A 135 -3.55 -14.27 7.69
C ASN A 135 -4.15 -12.91 7.29
N GLY A 136 -4.25 -11.95 8.22
CA GLY A 136 -4.74 -10.60 8.03
C GLY A 136 -3.61 -9.57 7.90
N LEU A 137 -3.54 -8.62 8.83
CA LEU A 137 -2.55 -7.54 8.94
C LEU A 137 -1.51 -7.81 10.03
N GLY A 138 -1.46 -9.04 10.55
CA GLY A 138 -0.64 -9.39 11.71
C GLY A 138 0.84 -9.64 11.40
N LEU A 139 1.26 -9.56 10.14
CA LEU A 139 2.66 -9.69 9.72
C LEU A 139 3.39 -8.35 9.93
N VAL A 140 3.85 -7.68 8.88
CA VAL A 140 4.46 -6.34 8.99
C VAL A 140 3.34 -5.30 9.07
N ASN A 141 3.34 -4.51 10.14
CA ASN A 141 2.50 -3.33 10.27
C ASN A 141 3.16 -2.33 11.21
N ILE A 142 3.83 -1.33 10.64
CA ILE A 142 4.63 -0.35 11.39
C ILE A 142 4.28 1.04 10.89
N VAL A 143 4.06 1.96 11.82
CA VAL A 143 3.88 3.38 11.51
C VAL A 143 5.20 4.09 11.74
N PHE A 144 5.62 4.89 10.77
CA PHE A 144 6.73 5.81 10.84
C PHE A 144 6.19 7.24 10.74
N ARG A 145 6.68 8.12 11.60
CA ARG A 145 6.39 9.54 11.55
C ARG A 145 7.68 10.33 11.45
N HIS A 146 7.69 11.29 10.53
CA HIS A 146 8.82 12.20 10.41
C HIS A 146 8.74 13.26 11.51
N LYS A 147 9.79 13.41 12.31
CA LYS A 147 9.80 14.30 13.49
C LYS A 147 9.48 15.76 13.16
N TYR A 148 10.00 16.25 12.02
CA TYR A 148 9.87 17.65 11.62
C TYR A 148 8.67 17.96 10.72
N THR A 149 8.42 17.18 9.66
CA THR A 149 7.33 17.42 8.71
C THR A 149 5.98 16.88 9.19
N GLY A 150 5.98 15.90 10.10
CA GLY A 150 4.77 15.20 10.54
C GLY A 150 4.18 14.27 9.48
N GLU A 151 4.89 14.01 8.38
CA GLU A 151 4.52 13.00 7.40
C GLU A 151 4.44 11.62 8.04
N LEU A 152 3.50 10.81 7.58
CA LEU A 152 3.33 9.44 8.03
C LEU A 152 3.58 8.46 6.88
N ILE A 153 4.34 7.42 7.20
CA ILE A 153 4.57 6.27 6.35
C ILE A 153 4.13 5.04 7.11
N LEU A 154 3.38 4.14 6.48
CA LEU A 154 3.07 2.83 7.03
C LEU A 154 3.72 1.76 6.18
N ALA A 155 4.44 0.85 6.82
CA ALA A 155 4.95 -0.36 6.21
C ALA A 155 3.98 -1.50 6.51
N ILE A 156 3.44 -2.12 5.47
CA ILE A 156 2.39 -3.12 5.62
C ILE A 156 2.63 -4.35 4.76
N MET A 157 2.37 -5.53 5.32
CA MET A 157 2.34 -6.78 4.60
C MET A 157 0.98 -7.45 4.81
N PHE A 158 0.29 -7.70 3.71
CA PHE A 158 -1.02 -8.34 3.71
C PHE A 158 -0.86 -9.86 3.78
N GLY A 159 -1.51 -10.50 4.74
CA GLY A 159 -1.62 -11.95 4.82
C GLY A 159 -2.57 -12.52 3.77
N GLN A 160 -2.45 -13.82 3.50
CA GLN A 160 -3.19 -14.50 2.42
C GLN A 160 -4.72 -14.45 2.61
N GLY A 161 -5.20 -14.35 3.84
CA GLY A 161 -6.63 -14.25 4.19
C GLY A 161 -7.28 -12.91 3.83
N THR A 162 -6.49 -11.92 3.40
CA THR A 162 -7.00 -10.63 2.89
C THR A 162 -7.36 -10.66 1.41
N SER A 163 -7.18 -11.80 0.73
CA SER A 163 -7.38 -11.94 -0.71
C SER A 163 -8.87 -11.91 -1.08
N GLY A 164 -9.23 -11.07 -2.07
CA GLY A 164 -10.57 -11.04 -2.65
C GLY A 164 -10.71 -11.91 -3.90
N TRP A 165 -9.59 -12.06 -4.60
CA TRP A 165 -9.39 -12.94 -5.75
C TRP A 165 -8.13 -13.76 -5.47
N PRO A 166 -7.98 -15.00 -5.98
CA PRO A 166 -6.77 -15.80 -5.73
C PRO A 166 -5.49 -14.99 -5.95
N SER A 167 -4.63 -14.92 -4.92
CA SER A 167 -3.36 -14.15 -4.90
C SER A 167 -3.46 -12.63 -5.10
N VAL A 168 -4.65 -12.04 -4.94
CA VAL A 168 -4.88 -10.59 -5.03
C VAL A 168 -5.63 -10.08 -3.80
N VAL A 169 -5.01 -9.16 -3.06
CA VAL A 169 -5.60 -8.50 -1.90
C VAL A 169 -6.92 -7.84 -2.28
N HIS A 170 -7.96 -8.03 -1.46
CA HIS A 170 -9.27 -7.47 -1.71
C HIS A 170 -9.20 -5.94 -1.76
N GLY A 171 -9.85 -5.32 -2.75
CA GLY A 171 -9.83 -3.86 -2.91
C GLY A 171 -10.32 -3.12 -1.66
N GLY A 172 -11.34 -3.66 -0.99
CA GLY A 172 -11.82 -3.15 0.30
C GLY A 172 -10.79 -3.22 1.43
N MET A 173 -9.88 -4.19 1.42
CA MET A 173 -8.78 -4.21 2.40
C MET A 173 -7.82 -3.06 2.14
N LEU A 174 -7.44 -2.83 0.88
CA LEU A 174 -6.60 -1.69 0.52
C LEU A 174 -7.29 -0.37 0.93
N SER A 175 -8.61 -0.27 0.72
CA SER A 175 -9.40 0.87 1.19
C SER A 175 -9.30 1.09 2.68
N THR A 176 -9.47 0.02 3.47
CA THR A 176 -9.39 0.08 4.93
C THR A 176 -8.01 0.58 5.38
N ILE A 177 -6.91 0.11 4.79
CA ILE A 177 -5.57 0.59 5.15
C ILE A 177 -5.37 2.06 4.79
N MET A 178 -5.81 2.47 3.60
CA MET A 178 -5.71 3.85 3.19
C MET A 178 -6.54 4.76 4.10
N ASP A 179 -7.74 4.33 4.50
CA ASP A 179 -8.60 5.05 5.44
C ASP A 179 -7.95 5.19 6.83
N GLU A 180 -7.44 4.09 7.38
CA GLU A 180 -6.73 4.07 8.67
C GLU A 180 -5.48 4.97 8.65
N ALA A 181 -4.65 4.87 7.60
CA ALA A 181 -3.44 5.66 7.45
C ALA A 181 -3.73 7.17 7.34
N MET A 182 -4.68 7.54 6.48
CA MET A 182 -5.04 8.94 6.27
C MET A 182 -5.81 9.51 7.47
N GLY A 183 -6.68 8.71 8.08
CA GLY A 183 -7.41 9.06 9.30
C GLY A 183 -6.46 9.28 10.49
N ARG A 184 -5.37 8.49 10.58
CA ARG A 184 -4.29 8.71 11.55
C ARG A 184 -3.66 10.07 11.39
N LEU A 185 -3.27 10.44 10.17
CA LEU A 185 -2.69 11.75 9.91
C LEU A 185 -3.69 12.87 10.24
N ALA A 186 -4.96 12.71 9.88
CA ALA A 186 -5.98 13.70 10.18
C ALA A 186 -6.19 13.89 11.68
N ALA A 187 -6.36 12.80 12.44
CA ALA A 187 -6.55 12.86 13.88
C ALA A 187 -5.36 13.52 14.60
N LEU A 188 -4.12 13.20 14.21
CA LEU A 188 -2.93 13.83 14.79
C LEU A 188 -2.83 15.34 14.51
N ASN A 189 -3.56 15.84 13.50
CA ASN A 189 -3.58 17.26 13.16
C ASN A 189 -4.78 18.02 13.72
N PHE A 190 -5.84 17.32 14.14
CA PHE A 190 -6.98 17.94 14.81
C PHE A 190 -6.72 18.09 16.31
N THR A 191 -7.18 19.20 16.90
CA THR A 191 -7.07 19.44 18.34
C THR A 191 -7.83 18.42 19.17
N ALA A 192 -8.93 17.88 18.63
CA ALA A 192 -9.73 16.82 19.25
C ALA A 192 -9.03 15.44 19.24
N ASN A 193 -7.89 15.31 18.54
CA ASN A 193 -7.15 14.05 18.35
C ASN A 193 -8.04 12.90 17.87
N THR A 194 -8.98 13.22 16.99
CA THR A 194 -9.94 12.27 16.41
C THR A 194 -10.39 12.76 15.05
N ALA A 195 -10.77 11.84 14.18
CA ALA A 195 -11.20 12.13 12.82
C ALA A 195 -12.21 11.07 12.37
N VAL A 196 -13.21 11.49 11.61
CA VAL A 196 -14.10 10.58 10.88
C VAL A 196 -14.01 10.85 9.39
N THR A 197 -14.11 9.79 8.60
CA THR A 197 -14.04 9.87 7.14
C THR A 197 -15.35 10.40 6.58
N ALA A 198 -15.31 11.55 5.93
CA ALA A 198 -16.46 12.12 5.22
C ALA A 198 -16.48 11.70 3.74
N LYS A 199 -15.30 11.59 3.13
CA LYS A 199 -15.14 11.12 1.74
C LYS A 199 -13.84 10.35 1.61
N LEU A 200 -13.88 9.24 0.87
CA LEU A 200 -12.71 8.50 0.45
C LEU A 200 -12.85 8.18 -1.03
N ALA A 201 -11.95 8.72 -1.84
CA ALA A 201 -11.84 8.40 -3.27
C ALA A 201 -10.52 7.66 -3.49
N MET A 202 -10.56 6.58 -4.27
CA MET A 202 -9.37 5.77 -4.54
C MET A 202 -9.29 5.34 -5.99
N ASP A 203 -8.06 5.29 -6.49
CA ASP A 203 -7.71 4.82 -7.82
C ASP A 203 -6.82 3.58 -7.68
N PHE A 204 -7.35 2.41 -8.05
CA PHE A 204 -6.62 1.14 -8.04
C PHE A 204 -5.88 0.98 -9.36
N LYS A 205 -4.55 1.03 -9.33
CA LYS A 205 -3.70 1.01 -10.52
C LYS A 205 -3.19 -0.39 -10.83
N VAL A 206 -2.67 -1.08 -9.81
CA VAL A 206 -2.01 -2.37 -9.95
C VAL A 206 -2.54 -3.35 -8.90
N PRO A 207 -2.82 -4.62 -9.26
CA PRO A 207 -3.20 -5.64 -8.30
C PRO A 207 -2.11 -5.87 -7.24
N VAL A 208 -2.53 -5.88 -5.97
CA VAL A 208 -1.65 -6.07 -4.80
C VAL A 208 -1.58 -7.56 -4.46
N THR A 209 -0.38 -8.08 -4.29
CA THR A 209 -0.13 -9.49 -3.98
C THR A 209 0.13 -9.66 -2.48
N PRO A 210 -0.62 -10.54 -1.77
CA PRO A 210 -0.36 -10.80 -0.36
C PRO A 210 1.03 -11.42 -0.13
N GLY A 211 1.64 -11.14 1.01
CA GLY A 211 2.98 -11.59 1.39
C GLY A 211 4.13 -10.69 0.91
N MET A 212 3.85 -9.65 0.13
CA MET A 212 4.84 -8.62 -0.22
C MET A 212 4.72 -7.40 0.69
N LEU A 213 5.81 -6.66 0.82
CA LEU A 213 5.81 -5.39 1.54
C LEU A 213 5.19 -4.29 0.67
N TYR A 214 4.36 -3.45 1.27
CA TYR A 214 3.86 -2.23 0.66
C TYR A 214 4.11 -1.03 1.58
N ILE A 215 4.38 0.12 0.97
CA ILE A 215 4.64 1.36 1.66
C ILE A 215 3.50 2.33 1.39
N VAL A 216 2.78 2.71 2.45
CA VAL A 216 1.71 3.70 2.37
C VAL A 216 2.26 5.03 2.84
N ARG A 217 2.29 6.01 1.94
CA ARG A 217 2.69 7.39 2.25
C ARG A 217 1.46 8.26 2.31
N VAL A 218 1.29 9.00 3.39
CA VAL A 218 0.19 9.95 3.53
C VAL A 218 0.70 11.33 3.92
N GLY A 219 0.08 12.34 3.33
CA GLY A 219 0.44 13.74 3.51
C GLY A 219 -0.79 14.63 3.46
N LYS A 220 -0.66 15.84 4.02
CA LYS A 220 -1.70 16.86 3.86
C LYS A 220 -1.80 17.23 2.39
N ALA A 221 -3.03 17.36 1.88
CA ALA A 221 -3.23 17.96 0.57
C ALA A 221 -2.70 19.40 0.58
N LEU A 222 -2.25 19.88 -0.58
CA LEU A 222 -1.75 21.24 -0.75
C LEU A 222 -2.78 22.28 -0.26
N PRO A 223 -2.34 23.44 0.27
CA PRO A 223 -3.24 24.44 0.87
C PRO A 223 -4.40 24.85 -0.03
N GLU A 224 -4.19 24.95 -1.33
CA GLU A 224 -5.20 25.26 -2.33
C GLU A 224 -6.28 24.18 -2.48
N TRP A 225 -5.95 22.91 -2.19
CA TRP A 225 -6.90 21.79 -2.21
C TRP A 225 -7.66 21.65 -0.90
N GLN A 226 -7.24 22.36 0.15
CA GLN A 226 -7.95 22.39 1.43
C GLN A 226 -9.21 23.26 1.36
N LYS A 227 -9.25 24.21 0.42
CA LYS A 227 -10.36 25.14 0.23
C LYS A 227 -11.30 24.64 -0.86
N GLU A 228 -12.60 24.64 -0.59
CA GLU A 228 -13.60 24.43 -1.65
C GLU A 228 -13.81 25.71 -2.49
N ARG A 229 -13.59 26.88 -1.89
CA ARG A 229 -13.62 28.18 -2.59
C ARG A 229 -12.45 29.08 -2.21
N PRO A 230 -11.92 29.91 -3.14
CA PRO A 230 -10.78 30.79 -2.86
C PRO A 230 -11.00 31.79 -1.72
N ASP A 231 -12.26 32.16 -1.47
CA ASP A 231 -12.73 33.15 -0.50
C ASP A 231 -13.11 32.56 0.86
N GLU A 232 -13.02 31.23 1.05
CA GLU A 232 -13.35 30.59 2.31
C GLU A 232 -12.27 30.86 3.38
N GLU A 233 -12.69 31.31 4.56
CA GLU A 233 -11.82 31.39 5.74
C GLU A 233 -11.26 30.01 6.07
N ASP A 234 -10.00 29.96 6.51
CA ASP A 234 -9.31 28.73 6.92
C ASP A 234 -9.98 28.10 8.15
N LYS A 235 -11.10 27.39 7.95
CA LYS A 235 -11.77 26.56 8.96
C LYS A 235 -11.05 25.20 9.05
N THR A 236 -9.74 25.26 9.23
CA THR A 236 -8.81 24.12 9.23
C THR A 236 -8.88 23.29 10.51
N ASP A 237 -9.66 23.71 11.51
CA ASP A 237 -9.75 23.03 12.82
C ASP A 237 -10.53 21.71 12.79
N ARG A 238 -11.41 21.53 11.78
CA ARG A 238 -12.39 20.43 11.75
C ARG A 238 -12.60 19.76 10.40
N LYS A 239 -11.88 20.19 9.37
CA LYS A 239 -11.87 19.56 8.05
C LYS A 239 -10.44 19.51 7.52
N LEU A 240 -10.05 18.37 6.98
CA LEU A 240 -8.73 18.20 6.40
C LEU A 240 -8.78 17.22 5.23
N TRP A 241 -8.29 17.68 4.08
CA TRP A 241 -8.00 16.83 2.94
C TRP A 241 -6.63 16.19 3.11
N ILE A 242 -6.60 14.86 3.02
CA ILE A 242 -5.40 14.05 3.06
C ILE A 242 -5.26 13.35 1.71
N ILE A 243 -4.03 13.30 1.22
CA ILE A 243 -3.66 12.49 0.06
C ILE A 243 -2.80 11.34 0.52
N GLY A 244 -2.99 10.19 -0.10
CA GLY A 244 -2.24 8.99 0.19
C GLY A 244 -1.90 8.24 -1.08
N ARG A 245 -0.77 7.54 -1.06
CA ARG A 245 -0.44 6.55 -2.08
C ARG A 245 0.17 5.32 -1.45
N MET A 246 -0.10 4.17 -2.04
CA MET A 246 0.51 2.91 -1.71
C MET A 246 1.49 2.54 -2.82
N GLU A 247 2.72 2.23 -2.43
CA GLU A 247 3.82 1.85 -3.30
C GLU A 247 4.15 0.38 -3.06
N ASP A 248 4.46 -0.35 -4.13
CA ASP A 248 5.11 -1.66 -4.03
C ASP A 248 6.60 -1.52 -3.64
N PRO A 249 7.31 -2.64 -3.40
CA PRO A 249 8.73 -2.59 -3.05
C PRO A 249 9.62 -1.91 -4.09
N ASP A 250 9.21 -1.94 -5.35
CA ASP A 250 9.94 -1.36 -6.49
C ASP A 250 9.63 0.14 -6.66
N GLY A 251 8.73 0.69 -5.83
CA GLY A 251 8.32 2.10 -5.83
C GLY A 251 7.19 2.43 -6.81
N ALA A 252 6.62 1.45 -7.50
CA ALA A 252 5.47 1.66 -8.36
C ALA A 252 4.21 1.91 -7.52
N THR A 253 3.44 2.93 -7.90
CA THR A 253 2.20 3.26 -7.20
C THR A 253 1.10 2.28 -7.57
N VAL A 254 0.65 1.50 -6.58
CA VAL A 254 -0.41 0.49 -6.74
C VAL A 254 -1.80 1.06 -6.47
N VAL A 255 -1.90 2.01 -5.55
CA VAL A 255 -3.15 2.70 -5.18
C VAL A 255 -2.87 4.17 -4.91
N GLU A 256 -3.73 5.06 -5.39
CA GLU A 256 -3.80 6.45 -4.96
C GLU A 256 -5.12 6.69 -4.24
N ALA A 257 -5.10 7.57 -3.25
CA ALA A 257 -6.29 7.93 -2.49
C ALA A 257 -6.31 9.42 -2.13
N LYS A 258 -7.52 9.98 -2.12
CA LYS A 258 -7.81 11.31 -1.61
C LYS A 258 -8.99 11.21 -0.64
N GLY A 259 -8.73 11.57 0.62
CA GLY A 259 -9.72 11.53 1.70
C GLY A 259 -10.04 12.91 2.27
N LEU A 260 -11.30 13.13 2.62
CA LEU A 260 -11.74 14.25 3.45
C LEU A 260 -12.10 13.71 4.83
N PHE A 261 -11.42 14.21 5.85
CA PHE A 261 -11.63 13.86 7.25
C PHE A 261 -12.19 15.05 8.00
N VAL A 262 -13.10 14.79 8.94
CA VAL A 262 -13.79 15.83 9.71
C VAL A 262 -13.91 15.47 11.18
N VAL A 263 -14.12 16.49 12.02
CA VAL A 263 -14.49 16.29 13.44
C VAL A 263 -16.00 16.59 13.60
N PRO A 264 -16.81 15.62 14.08
CA PRO A 264 -18.25 15.84 14.30
C PRO A 264 -18.54 16.99 15.25
N LYS A 265 -19.66 17.70 15.03
CA LYS A 265 -20.13 18.77 15.92
C LYS A 265 -21.14 18.23 16.92
N GLY A 266 -21.06 18.70 18.17
CA GLY A 266 -22.08 18.41 19.19
C GLY A 266 -22.01 17.00 19.79
N ILE A 267 -20.93 16.27 19.54
CA ILE A 267 -20.68 14.95 20.11
C ILE A 267 -19.35 15.00 20.84
N GLU A 268 -19.33 14.54 22.09
CA GLU A 268 -18.09 14.35 22.83
C GLU A 268 -17.36 13.13 22.26
N VAL A 269 -16.20 13.39 21.65
CA VAL A 269 -15.38 12.38 20.97
C VAL A 269 -14.16 12.08 21.80
N GLN A 270 -13.89 10.80 22.05
CA GLN A 270 -12.67 10.42 22.76
C GLN A 270 -11.44 10.55 21.85
N PRO A 271 -10.33 11.13 22.36
CA PRO A 271 -9.04 11.12 21.68
C PRO A 271 -8.59 9.71 21.30
N LEU A 272 -7.91 9.58 20.17
CA LEU A 272 -7.42 8.30 19.66
C LEU A 272 -6.07 7.92 20.27
N GLY A 273 -5.28 8.87 20.74
CA GLY A 273 -3.90 8.69 21.18
C GLY A 273 -2.89 9.30 20.21
N GLY A 274 -1.61 9.30 20.62
CA GLY A 274 -0.51 9.76 19.77
C GLY A 274 0.09 8.64 18.90
N ARG A 275 -0.10 7.39 19.34
CA ARG A 275 0.47 6.16 18.75
C ARG A 275 -0.60 5.12 18.49
N PHE A 276 -1.83 5.56 18.23
CA PHE A 276 -2.83 4.65 17.70
C PHE A 276 -2.44 4.19 16.30
#